data_AF-A0A483FI73-F1
#
_entry.id   AF-A0A483FI73-F1
#
_cell.length_a   1.000
_cell.length_b   1.000
_cell.length_c   1.000
_cell.angle_alpha   90.00
_cell.angle_beta   90.00
_cell.angle_gamma   90.00
#
_symmetry.space_group_name_H-M   'P 1'
#
loop_
_entity.id
_entity.type
_entity.pdbx_description
1 polymer ?
#
loop_
_entity_poly.entity_id
_entity_poly.type
_entity_poly.pdbx_seq_one_letter_code
_entity_poly.pdbx_strand_id
1 'polypeptide(L)'
;MALLEKIKRHCLSKKVIDAHTDQQVGYDTLTPKIITDDSVKPYFDALDFAFTKQDVKNIAITGPYGAGKSTVILSYLQSRLKKDFITVSLADFSLSGKSDKNLLDNSEIEMSILQQILYKENKDKLPDSRIDRIQNRNKKHVTSLFFTVLSVVAPLILLTTVVFPRKILSLFSLENGVLNTIINAYPERLIISIILSIISLFFIVRVASKAGIFDKKIKLSKIAFLQASADMSTQEPSSLLNNCLDEIVYFFSQSQYKIVVFEDLDRLGNTEVF
;
A
#
# COMPACT_ATOMS: atom_id res chain seq x y z
N MET A 1 51.19 18.61 20.43
CA MET A 1 50.62 19.97 20.57
C MET A 1 49.67 20.36 19.43
N ALA A 2 49.93 19.99 18.17
CA ALA A 2 49.09 20.38 17.01
C ALA A 2 47.63 19.89 17.04
N LEU A 3 47.36 18.72 17.62
CA LEU A 3 46.00 18.16 17.74
C LEU A 3 45.13 18.96 18.72
N LEU A 4 45.71 19.41 19.83
CA LEU A 4 45.00 20.17 20.86
C LEU A 4 44.61 21.56 20.33
N GLU A 5 45.49 22.20 19.57
CA GLU A 5 45.17 23.44 18.87
C GLU A 5 44.05 23.28 17.84
N LYS A 6 44.04 22.16 17.10
CA LYS A 6 43.02 21.88 16.08
C LYS A 6 41.65 21.71 16.70
N ILE A 7 41.57 21.02 17.85
CA ILE A 7 40.33 20.85 18.63
C ILE A 7 39.88 22.19 19.24
N LYS A 8 40.81 23.00 19.75
CA LYS A 8 40.50 24.32 20.32
C LYS A 8 39.97 25.29 19.26
N ARG A 9 40.57 25.30 18.06
CA ARG A 9 40.06 26.07 16.89
C ARG A 9 38.68 25.59 16.45
N HIS A 10 38.41 24.28 16.49
CA HIS A 10 37.11 23.76 16.10
C HIS A 10 36.01 24.09 17.12
N CYS A 11 36.33 24.06 18.42
CA CYS A 11 35.41 24.50 19.48
C CYS A 11 35.17 26.02 19.46
N LEU A 12 36.22 26.82 19.21
CA LEU A 12 36.08 28.27 19.06
C LEU A 12 35.29 28.64 17.80
N SER A 13 35.51 27.94 16.68
CA SER A 13 34.73 28.11 15.46
C SER A 13 33.26 27.75 15.67
N LYS A 14 32.96 26.67 16.38
CA LYS A 14 31.59 26.29 16.72
C LYS A 14 30.91 27.33 17.63
N LYS A 15 31.65 27.89 18.59
CA LYS A 15 31.14 28.91 19.51
C LYS A 15 30.95 30.29 18.86
N VAL A 16 31.68 30.60 17.79
CA VAL A 16 31.51 31.83 16.98
C VAL A 16 30.35 31.69 15.99
N ILE A 17 30.05 30.47 15.52
CA ILE A 17 28.88 30.20 14.66
C ILE A 17 27.57 30.35 15.44
N ASP A 18 27.56 30.05 16.73
CA ASP A 18 26.36 30.20 17.59
C ASP A 18 26.12 31.64 18.09
N ALA A 19 27.00 32.60 17.79
CA ALA A 19 26.95 33.97 18.34
C ALA A 19 26.72 35.10 17.32
N HIS A 20 26.47 34.78 16.05
CA HIS A 20 26.07 35.78 15.05
C HIS A 20 24.66 35.50 14.55
N THR A 21 23.71 36.15 15.22
CA THR A 21 22.37 36.46 14.70
C THR A 21 22.54 37.41 13.52
N ASP A 22 22.75 36.86 12.33
CA ASP A 22 22.61 37.58 11.08
C ASP A 22 21.25 37.20 10.50
N GLN A 23 20.36 38.17 10.34
CA GLN A 23 19.06 37.99 9.69
C GLN A 23 19.29 37.69 8.21
N GLN A 24 19.61 36.45 7.87
CA GLN A 24 19.35 35.95 6.53
C GLN A 24 17.84 36.02 6.32
N VAL A 25 17.40 36.86 5.37
CA VAL A 25 16.04 36.82 4.85
C VAL A 25 15.88 35.48 4.13
N GLY A 26 15.58 34.45 4.91
CA GLY A 26 15.36 33.09 4.45
C GLY A 26 14.01 33.02 3.74
N TYR A 27 13.99 32.39 2.57
CA TYR A 27 12.73 32.05 1.92
C TYR A 27 11.98 31.05 2.76
N ASP A 28 10.75 31.40 3.15
CA ASP A 28 9.84 30.50 3.82
C ASP A 28 8.99 29.76 2.79
N THR A 29 8.92 28.43 2.92
CA THR A 29 8.03 27.62 2.10
C THR A 29 6.58 27.90 2.48
N LEU A 30 5.71 28.07 1.48
CA LEU A 30 4.26 28.23 1.66
C LEU A 30 3.53 26.92 1.99
N THR A 31 4.29 25.84 2.24
CA THR A 31 3.73 24.57 2.71
C THR A 31 3.25 24.70 4.15
N PRO A 32 2.20 23.94 4.55
CA PRO A 32 1.74 23.91 5.93
C PRO A 32 2.90 23.59 6.89
N LYS A 33 3.12 24.47 7.87
CA LYS A 33 4.14 24.28 8.91
C LYS A 33 3.54 23.57 10.11
N ILE A 34 4.32 22.69 10.75
CA ILE A 34 3.89 22.06 12.00
C ILE A 34 4.12 23.06 13.12
N ILE A 35 3.04 23.49 13.76
CA ILE A 35 3.06 24.43 14.90
C ILE A 35 2.43 23.75 16.13
N THR A 36 3.03 23.99 17.28
CA THR A 36 2.60 23.40 18.57
C THR A 36 2.58 24.44 19.69
N ASP A 37 2.59 25.71 19.30
CA ASP A 37 2.53 26.83 20.23
C ASP A 37 1.11 27.02 20.79
N ASP A 38 0.97 27.92 21.75
CA ASP A 38 -0.31 28.22 22.39
C ASP A 38 -1.35 28.79 21.40
N SER A 39 -0.93 29.22 20.20
CA SER A 39 -1.83 29.79 19.18
C SER A 39 -2.80 28.76 18.60
N VAL A 40 -2.40 27.48 18.53
CA VAL A 40 -3.26 26.41 17.99
C VAL A 40 -4.12 25.71 19.03
N LYS A 41 -3.87 25.97 20.30
CA LYS A 41 -4.52 25.29 21.42
C LYS A 41 -6.06 25.32 21.36
N PRO A 42 -6.73 26.46 21.06
CA PRO A 42 -8.19 26.47 20.96
C PRO A 42 -8.74 25.54 19.86
N TYR A 43 -8.01 25.40 18.75
CA TYR A 43 -8.41 24.50 17.66
C TYR A 43 -8.17 23.03 18.03
N PHE A 44 -7.07 22.75 18.74
CA PHE A 44 -6.76 21.40 19.22
C PHE A 44 -7.80 20.94 20.24
N ASP A 45 -8.19 21.81 21.18
CA ASP A 45 -9.21 21.50 22.18
C ASP A 45 -10.58 21.21 21.53
N ALA A 46 -10.93 21.94 20.47
CA ALA A 46 -12.15 21.70 19.69
C ALA A 46 -12.11 20.36 18.95
N LEU A 47 -10.98 20.01 18.35
CA LEU A 47 -10.79 18.71 17.69
C LEU A 47 -10.76 17.57 18.70
N ASP A 48 -10.06 17.72 19.82
CA ASP A 48 -10.04 16.75 20.92
C ASP A 48 -11.47 16.49 21.41
N PHE A 49 -12.27 17.54 21.61
CA PHE A 49 -13.69 17.40 21.92
C PHE A 49 -14.45 16.61 20.84
N ALA A 50 -14.29 16.96 19.55
CA ALA A 50 -14.95 16.26 18.46
C ALA A 50 -14.59 14.76 18.41
N PHE A 51 -13.31 14.41 18.60
CA PHE A 51 -12.85 13.02 18.60
C PHE A 51 -13.27 12.21 19.83
N THR A 52 -13.65 12.84 20.94
CA THR A 52 -14.24 12.12 22.09
C THR A 52 -15.67 11.65 21.84
N LYS A 53 -16.37 12.20 20.84
CA LYS A 53 -17.76 11.90 20.54
C LYS A 53 -17.86 10.80 19.49
N GLN A 54 -18.39 9.63 19.87
CA GLN A 54 -18.46 8.47 18.97
C GLN A 54 -19.46 8.65 17.82
N ASP A 55 -20.48 9.49 18.01
CA ASP A 55 -21.51 9.87 17.04
C ASP A 55 -21.01 10.91 16.02
N VAL A 56 -19.94 11.64 16.33
CA VAL A 56 -19.30 12.56 15.39
C VAL A 56 -18.42 11.77 14.42
N LYS A 57 -18.89 11.61 13.18
CA LYS A 57 -18.14 10.96 12.09
C LYS A 57 -17.55 11.93 11.08
N ASN A 58 -18.15 13.12 10.97
CA ASN A 58 -17.80 14.13 9.98
C ASN A 58 -17.43 15.44 10.70
N ILE A 59 -16.25 15.98 10.38
CA ILE A 59 -15.76 17.25 10.93
C ILE A 59 -15.45 18.16 9.76
N ALA A 60 -16.17 19.29 9.66
CA ALA A 60 -15.91 20.31 8.66
C ALA A 60 -15.07 21.44 9.28
N ILE A 61 -13.97 21.80 8.62
CA ILE A 61 -13.12 22.93 9.01
C ILE A 61 -13.21 23.99 7.92
N THR A 62 -13.80 25.13 8.28
CA THR A 62 -14.06 26.22 7.34
C THR A 62 -13.23 27.45 7.68
N GLY A 63 -13.06 28.33 6.70
CA GLY A 63 -12.29 29.56 6.84
C GLY A 63 -11.80 30.06 5.49
N PRO A 64 -11.39 31.34 5.38
CA PRO A 64 -10.92 31.90 4.12
C PRO A 64 -9.65 31.21 3.62
N TYR A 65 -9.32 31.43 2.35
CA TYR A 65 -8.03 31.01 1.79
C TYR A 65 -6.89 31.66 2.57
N GLY A 66 -5.84 30.90 2.89
CA GLY A 66 -4.72 31.39 3.69
C GLY A 66 -4.98 31.52 5.21
N ALA A 67 -6.16 31.12 5.71
CA ALA A 67 -6.48 31.16 7.15
C ALA A 67 -5.69 30.17 8.03
N GLY A 68 -4.80 29.35 7.45
CA GLY A 68 -4.03 28.35 8.18
C GLY A 68 -4.75 27.02 8.43
N LYS A 69 -5.87 26.74 7.74
CA LYS A 69 -6.64 25.47 7.89
C LYS A 69 -5.74 24.22 7.79
N SER A 70 -4.99 24.09 6.69
CA SER A 70 -4.08 22.95 6.47
C SER A 70 -2.97 22.89 7.51
N THR A 71 -2.46 24.04 7.97
CA THR A 71 -1.46 24.13 9.05
C THR A 71 -2.00 23.57 10.36
N VAL A 72 -3.21 23.96 10.76
CA VAL A 72 -3.87 23.47 11.98
C VAL A 72 -4.13 21.97 11.89
N ILE A 73 -4.72 21.51 10.78
CA ILE A 73 -5.03 20.09 10.54
C ILE A 73 -3.76 19.24 10.61
N LEU A 74 -2.73 19.61 9.83
CA LEU A 74 -1.49 18.86 9.76
C LEU A 74 -0.77 18.83 11.11
N SER A 75 -0.77 19.96 11.84
CA SER A 75 -0.19 20.05 13.18
C SER A 75 -0.92 19.14 14.18
N TYR A 76 -2.26 19.13 14.14
CA TYR A 76 -3.07 18.29 15.02
C TYR A 76 -2.84 16.80 14.73
N LEU A 77 -2.91 16.41 13.46
CA LEU A 77 -2.76 15.01 13.05
C LEU A 77 -1.39 14.45 13.44
N GLN A 78 -0.31 15.22 13.25
CA GLN A 78 1.03 14.77 13.61
C GLN A 78 1.28 14.75 15.12
N SER A 79 0.75 15.72 15.86
CA SER A 79 0.98 15.84 17.31
C SER A 79 0.13 14.87 18.14
N ARG A 80 -1.13 14.64 17.75
CA ARG A 80 -2.08 13.81 18.50
C ARG A 80 -2.31 12.43 17.89
N LEU A 81 -2.35 12.31 16.56
CA LEU A 81 -2.92 11.14 15.87
C LEU A 81 -1.93 10.26 15.08
N LYS A 82 -0.62 10.49 15.22
CA LYS A 82 0.44 9.68 14.56
C LYS A 82 0.12 9.48 13.05
N LYS A 83 0.30 8.26 12.51
CA LYS A 83 0.16 7.95 11.07
C LYS A 83 -1.22 7.35 10.73
N ASP A 84 -2.23 7.55 11.57
CA ASP A 84 -3.56 6.93 11.42
C ASP A 84 -4.49 7.72 10.47
N PHE A 85 -3.94 8.48 9.51
CA PHE A 85 -4.73 9.29 8.58
C PHE A 85 -4.30 9.20 7.11
N ILE A 86 -5.25 9.46 6.21
CA ILE A 86 -5.04 9.67 4.77
C ILE A 86 -5.56 11.05 4.39
N THR A 87 -4.81 11.75 3.53
CA THR A 87 -5.25 12.99 2.91
C THR A 87 -5.60 12.73 1.44
N VAL A 88 -6.75 13.24 1.01
CA VAL A 88 -7.24 13.21 -0.37
C VAL A 88 -7.41 14.67 -0.82
N SER A 89 -6.70 15.07 -1.87
CA SER A 89 -6.78 16.43 -2.42
C SER A 89 -7.61 16.44 -3.70
N LEU A 90 -8.56 17.36 -3.79
CA LEU A 90 -9.48 17.48 -4.92
C LEU A 90 -9.08 18.63 -5.87
N ALA A 91 -8.06 19.42 -5.52
CA ALA A 91 -7.66 20.61 -6.27
C ALA A 91 -7.01 20.36 -7.64
N ASP A 92 -6.49 19.16 -7.91
CA ASP A 92 -5.78 18.86 -9.17
C ASP A 92 -6.69 18.81 -10.40
N PHE A 93 -8.02 18.81 -10.23
CA PHE A 93 -8.95 18.33 -11.27
C PHE A 93 -9.81 19.41 -11.94
N SER A 94 -9.83 20.65 -11.43
CA SER A 94 -10.62 21.74 -12.04
C SER A 94 -10.03 22.31 -13.35
N LEU A 95 -8.98 21.70 -13.92
CA LEU A 95 -8.26 22.19 -15.11
C LEU A 95 -8.92 21.84 -16.45
N SER A 96 -9.91 20.93 -16.49
CA SER A 96 -10.60 20.59 -17.75
C SER A 96 -11.70 21.61 -18.07
N GLY A 97 -11.34 22.76 -18.63
CA GLY A 97 -12.24 23.84 -19.05
C GLY A 97 -13.10 23.56 -20.28
N LYS A 98 -13.89 22.48 -20.35
CA LYS A 98 -14.84 22.27 -21.47
C LYS A 98 -16.28 21.98 -21.03
N SER A 99 -17.15 22.89 -21.41
CA SER A 99 -18.58 23.02 -21.17
C SER A 99 -19.43 21.89 -21.80
N ASP A 100 -19.48 20.73 -21.16
CA ASP A 100 -20.57 19.72 -21.25
C ASP A 100 -20.40 18.74 -20.07
N LYS A 101 -20.87 19.13 -18.87
CA LYS A 101 -19.95 19.05 -17.70
C LYS A 101 -20.48 18.55 -16.36
N ASN A 102 -21.58 17.80 -16.29
CA ASN A 102 -22.15 17.39 -14.99
C ASN A 102 -21.98 15.91 -14.62
N LEU A 103 -21.84 14.98 -15.58
CA LEU A 103 -21.70 13.54 -15.27
C LEU A 103 -20.25 13.00 -15.40
N LEU A 104 -19.52 13.45 -16.44
CA LEU A 104 -18.12 13.06 -16.63
C LEU A 104 -17.22 13.59 -15.51
N ASP A 105 -17.56 14.75 -14.96
CA ASP A 105 -16.81 15.41 -13.89
C ASP A 105 -16.90 14.63 -12.57
N ASN A 106 -18.10 14.16 -12.19
CA ASN A 106 -18.30 13.37 -10.98
C ASN A 106 -17.55 12.03 -11.04
N SER A 107 -17.59 11.33 -12.19
CA SER A 107 -16.86 10.06 -12.37
C SER A 107 -15.34 10.25 -12.28
N GLU A 108 -14.82 11.37 -12.80
CA GLU A 108 -13.40 11.72 -12.69
C GLU A 108 -12.99 12.02 -11.24
N ILE A 109 -13.83 12.75 -10.50
CA ILE A 109 -13.64 13.02 -9.06
C ILE A 109 -13.65 11.71 -8.27
N GLU A 110 -14.65 10.85 -8.46
CA GLU A 110 -14.74 9.55 -7.80
C GLU A 110 -13.51 8.68 -8.10
N MET A 111 -13.09 8.62 -9.36
CA MET A 111 -11.88 7.92 -9.76
C MET A 111 -10.64 8.47 -9.07
N SER A 112 -10.50 9.79 -8.98
CA SER A 112 -9.37 10.42 -8.29
C SER A 112 -9.34 10.08 -6.79
N ILE A 113 -10.50 10.16 -6.12
CA ILE A 113 -10.63 9.78 -4.71
C ILE A 113 -10.24 8.32 -4.52
N LEU A 114 -10.79 7.42 -5.35
CA LEU A 114 -10.46 6.00 -5.32
C LEU A 114 -8.97 5.77 -5.57
N GLN A 115 -8.34 6.51 -6.49
CA GLN A 115 -6.92 6.37 -6.74
C GLN A 115 -6.07 6.78 -5.53
N GLN A 116 -6.36 7.95 -4.95
CA GLN A 116 -5.59 8.49 -3.82
C GLN A 116 -5.72 7.62 -2.55
N ILE A 117 -6.91 7.06 -2.30
CA ILE A 117 -7.15 6.14 -1.18
C ILE A 117 -6.55 4.76 -1.48
N LEU A 118 -7.03 4.11 -2.55
CA LEU A 118 -6.75 2.70 -2.77
C LEU A 118 -5.29 2.49 -3.14
N TYR A 119 -4.59 3.39 -3.83
CA TYR A 119 -3.15 3.24 -4.11
C TYR A 119 -2.23 3.72 -2.99
N LYS A 120 -2.74 4.16 -1.84
CA LYS A 120 -1.91 4.61 -0.70
C LYS A 120 -1.00 3.52 -0.16
N GLU A 121 -1.48 2.28 -0.16
CA GLU A 121 -0.78 1.13 0.40
C GLU A 121 -0.25 0.17 -0.67
N ASN A 122 0.85 -0.52 -0.33
CA ASN A 122 1.47 -1.47 -1.24
C ASN A 122 0.73 -2.82 -1.24
N LYS A 123 0.97 -3.61 -2.29
CA LYS A 123 0.41 -4.96 -2.47
C LYS A 123 0.65 -5.89 -1.28
N ASP A 124 1.76 -5.74 -0.56
CA ASP A 124 2.12 -6.60 0.56
C ASP A 124 1.17 -6.47 1.75
N LYS A 125 0.53 -5.29 1.92
CA LYS A 125 -0.46 -5.06 2.99
C LYS A 125 -1.88 -5.41 2.57
N LEU A 126 -2.13 -5.54 1.27
CA LEU A 126 -3.45 -5.74 0.68
C LEU A 126 -3.40 -6.92 -0.31
N PRO A 127 -3.09 -8.14 0.17
CA PRO A 127 -2.86 -9.30 -0.68
C PRO A 127 -4.11 -9.75 -1.46
N ASP A 128 -5.29 -9.57 -0.88
CA ASP A 128 -6.58 -10.04 -1.44
C ASP A 128 -7.31 -8.96 -2.26
N SER A 129 -6.70 -7.76 -2.36
CA SER A 129 -7.24 -6.69 -3.20
C SER A 129 -7.22 -7.10 -4.67
N ARG A 130 -8.34 -6.89 -5.37
CA ARG A 130 -8.46 -7.14 -6.81
C ARG A 130 -7.74 -6.07 -7.61
N ILE A 131 -7.42 -4.93 -7.01
CA ILE A 131 -6.76 -3.80 -7.67
C ILE A 131 -5.28 -4.13 -7.89
N ASP A 132 -4.86 -4.02 -9.15
CA ASP A 132 -3.45 -4.23 -9.50
C ASP A 132 -2.57 -3.08 -8.99
N ARG A 133 -1.48 -3.44 -8.31
CA ARG A 133 -0.58 -2.54 -7.58
C ARG A 133 0.88 -2.89 -7.88
N ILE A 134 1.74 -1.88 -7.82
CA ILE A 134 3.19 -2.07 -7.91
C ILE A 134 3.65 -2.94 -6.74
N GLN A 135 4.43 -3.98 -7.04
CA GLN A 135 4.98 -4.89 -6.05
C GLN A 135 6.35 -4.40 -5.59
N ASN A 136 6.57 -4.36 -4.27
CA ASN A 136 7.86 -4.00 -3.72
C ASN A 136 8.84 -5.18 -3.82
N ARG A 137 9.73 -5.14 -4.82
CA ARG A 137 10.73 -6.19 -5.06
C ARG A 137 11.95 -6.02 -4.15
N ASN A 138 11.78 -6.34 -2.86
CA ASN A 138 12.87 -6.33 -1.89
C ASN A 138 13.60 -7.69 -1.84
N LYS A 139 14.82 -7.74 -1.29
CA LYS A 139 15.60 -8.97 -1.05
C LYS A 139 14.79 -10.04 -0.31
N LYS A 140 13.98 -9.65 0.67
CA LYS A 140 13.05 -10.54 1.40
C LYS A 140 12.02 -11.21 0.48
N HIS A 141 11.54 -10.48 -0.52
CA HIS A 141 10.59 -11.01 -1.50
C HIS A 141 11.28 -12.05 -2.39
N VAL A 142 12.49 -11.76 -2.85
CA VAL A 142 13.29 -12.67 -3.67
C VAL A 142 13.62 -13.96 -2.90
N THR A 143 14.06 -13.86 -1.65
CA THR A 143 14.33 -15.05 -0.82
C THR A 143 13.06 -15.85 -0.53
N SER A 144 11.93 -15.18 -0.24
CA SER A 144 10.63 -15.86 -0.10
C SER A 144 10.24 -16.61 -1.38
N LEU A 145 10.42 -16.00 -2.56
CA LEU A 145 10.13 -16.67 -3.83
C LEU A 145 11.03 -17.90 -4.03
N PHE A 146 12.32 -17.78 -3.72
CA PHE A 146 13.24 -18.91 -3.80
C PHE A 146 12.78 -20.10 -2.94
N PHE A 147 12.47 -19.88 -1.66
CA PHE A 147 11.96 -20.95 -0.79
C PHE A 147 10.61 -21.49 -1.24
N THR A 148 9.75 -20.65 -1.82
CA THR A 148 8.46 -21.06 -2.38
C THR A 148 8.65 -22.02 -3.56
N VAL A 149 9.57 -21.71 -4.48
CA VAL A 149 9.91 -22.59 -5.61
C VAL A 149 10.58 -23.87 -5.13
N LEU A 150 11.54 -23.76 -4.21
CA LEU A 150 12.25 -24.92 -3.64
C LEU A 150 11.28 -25.91 -2.99
N SER A 151 10.26 -25.41 -2.30
CA SER A 151 9.23 -26.23 -1.66
C SER A 151 8.39 -27.07 -2.63
N VAL A 152 8.31 -26.68 -3.91
CA VAL A 152 7.62 -27.42 -4.98
C VAL A 152 8.60 -28.35 -5.70
N VAL A 153 9.80 -27.85 -6.01
CA VAL A 153 10.80 -28.58 -6.79
C VAL A 153 11.39 -29.75 -6.01
N ALA A 154 11.69 -29.58 -4.72
CA ALA A 154 12.29 -30.63 -3.89
C ALA A 154 11.47 -31.93 -3.81
N PRO A 155 10.15 -31.92 -3.48
CA PRO A 155 9.37 -33.14 -3.46
C PRO A 155 9.15 -33.74 -4.85
N LEU A 156 9.12 -32.92 -5.91
CA LEU A 156 9.03 -33.40 -7.29
C LEU A 156 10.29 -34.16 -7.72
N ILE A 157 11.47 -33.63 -7.39
CA ILE A 157 12.75 -34.29 -7.62
C ILE A 157 12.78 -35.62 -6.85
N LEU A 158 12.41 -35.61 -5.56
CA LEU A 158 12.37 -36.83 -4.75
C LEU A 158 11.36 -37.86 -5.30
N LEU A 159 10.21 -37.41 -5.81
CA LEU A 159 9.23 -38.28 -6.46
C LEU A 159 9.84 -38.94 -7.71
N THR A 160 10.52 -38.16 -8.55
CA THR A 160 11.17 -38.70 -9.76
C THR A 160 12.27 -39.71 -9.43
N THR A 161 13.04 -39.52 -8.34
CA THR A 161 14.07 -40.48 -7.90
C THR A 161 13.47 -41.79 -7.40
N VAL A 162 12.34 -41.74 -6.69
CA VAL A 162 11.62 -42.93 -6.19
C VAL A 162 10.93 -43.71 -7.33
N VAL A 163 10.37 -43.02 -8.32
CA VAL A 163 9.68 -43.64 -9.46
C VAL A 163 10.69 -44.23 -10.46
N PHE A 164 11.77 -43.51 -10.77
CA PHE A 164 12.77 -43.91 -11.76
C PHE A 164 14.19 -44.08 -11.17
N PRO A 165 14.39 -44.92 -10.14
CA PRO A 165 15.67 -45.03 -9.43
C PRO A 165 16.79 -45.51 -10.35
N ARG A 166 16.50 -46.43 -11.28
CA ARG A 166 17.50 -46.94 -12.24
C ARG A 166 18.11 -45.83 -13.10
N LYS A 167 17.29 -44.95 -13.66
CA LYS A 167 17.75 -43.90 -14.57
C LYS A 167 18.46 -42.76 -13.82
N ILE A 168 18.00 -42.45 -12.61
CA ILE A 168 18.54 -41.32 -11.84
C ILE A 168 19.79 -41.74 -11.09
N LEU A 169 19.78 -42.86 -10.38
CA LEU A 169 20.91 -43.30 -9.57
C LEU A 169 22.09 -43.78 -10.43
N SER A 170 21.85 -44.23 -11.67
CA SER A 170 22.93 -44.53 -12.63
C SER A 170 23.73 -43.31 -13.06
N LEU A 171 23.18 -42.09 -12.94
CA LEU A 171 23.90 -40.84 -13.23
C LEU A 171 24.91 -40.47 -12.12
N PHE A 172 24.75 -41.04 -10.92
CA PHE A 172 25.61 -40.78 -9.77
C PHE A 172 26.65 -41.88 -9.54
N SER A 173 26.83 -42.81 -10.49
CA SER A 173 27.80 -43.91 -10.42
C SER A 173 27.75 -44.70 -9.10
N LEU A 174 26.53 -44.95 -8.59
CA LEU A 174 26.32 -45.66 -7.33
C LEU A 174 26.70 -47.15 -7.44
N GLU A 175 27.14 -47.73 -6.34
CA GLU A 175 27.48 -49.16 -6.25
C GLU A 175 26.28 -50.06 -6.55
N ASN A 176 26.49 -51.09 -7.37
CA ASN A 176 25.45 -51.98 -7.90
C ASN A 176 24.65 -52.72 -6.79
N GLY A 177 25.26 -53.00 -5.63
CA GLY A 177 24.59 -53.64 -4.50
C GLY A 177 23.50 -52.78 -3.86
N VAL A 178 23.77 -51.49 -3.69
CA VAL A 178 22.81 -50.51 -3.13
C VAL A 178 21.68 -50.25 -4.13
N LEU A 179 22.02 -50.14 -5.42
CA LEU A 179 21.03 -49.97 -6.50
C LEU A 179 20.01 -51.10 -6.53
N ASN A 180 20.46 -52.36 -6.49
CA ASN A 180 19.57 -53.51 -6.56
C ASN A 180 18.65 -53.60 -5.33
N THR A 181 19.15 -53.24 -4.15
CA THR A 181 18.34 -53.21 -2.92
C THR A 181 17.19 -52.20 -3.03
N ILE A 182 17.48 -50.98 -3.51
CA ILE A 182 16.47 -49.93 -3.71
C ILE A 182 15.47 -50.31 -4.81
N ILE A 183 15.94 -50.90 -5.91
CA ILE A 183 15.10 -51.31 -7.04
C ILE A 183 14.09 -52.38 -6.61
N ASN A 184 14.52 -53.34 -5.79
CA ASN A 184 13.72 -54.49 -5.36
C ASN A 184 12.70 -54.17 -4.26
N ALA A 185 12.83 -53.03 -3.57
CA ALA A 185 11.88 -52.53 -2.57
C ALA A 185 10.60 -51.92 -3.20
N TYR A 186 9.92 -52.67 -4.08
CA TYR A 186 8.76 -52.19 -4.84
C TYR A 186 7.57 -51.69 -3.99
N PRO A 187 7.06 -52.42 -2.98
CA PRO A 187 5.87 -51.96 -2.24
C PRO A 187 6.13 -50.70 -1.41
N GLU A 188 7.30 -50.60 -0.77
CA GLU A 188 7.72 -49.42 -0.01
C GLU A 188 7.83 -48.19 -0.93
N ARG A 189 8.41 -48.37 -2.12
CA ARG A 189 8.51 -47.31 -3.14
C ARG A 189 7.16 -46.83 -3.62
N LEU A 190 6.18 -47.72 -3.80
CA LEU A 190 4.82 -47.30 -4.17
C LEU A 190 4.19 -46.44 -3.08
N ILE A 191 4.26 -46.86 -1.82
CA ILE A 191 3.73 -46.09 -0.68
C ILE A 191 4.40 -44.71 -0.59
N ILE A 192 5.73 -44.67 -0.67
CA ILE A 192 6.51 -43.41 -0.65
C ILE A 192 6.13 -42.51 -1.83
N SER A 193 5.93 -43.08 -3.03
CA SER A 193 5.55 -42.30 -4.22
C SER A 193 4.16 -41.66 -4.08
N ILE A 194 3.19 -42.37 -3.48
CA ILE A 194 1.85 -41.84 -3.22
C ILE A 194 1.93 -40.68 -2.22
N ILE A 195 2.68 -40.85 -1.12
CA ILE A 195 2.88 -39.81 -0.10
C ILE A 195 3.54 -38.57 -0.73
N LEU A 196 4.61 -38.75 -1.50
CA LEU A 196 5.31 -37.65 -2.17
C LEU A 196 4.45 -36.96 -3.23
N SER A 197 3.58 -37.70 -3.91
CA SER A 197 2.62 -37.13 -4.86
C SER A 197 1.62 -36.21 -4.15
N ILE A 198 1.06 -36.65 -3.01
CA ILE A 198 0.14 -35.83 -2.19
C ILE A 198 0.85 -34.58 -1.66
N ILE A 199 2.07 -34.72 -1.15
CA ILE A 199 2.88 -33.59 -0.66
C ILE A 199 3.17 -32.59 -1.78
N SER A 200 3.57 -33.09 -2.96
CA SER A 200 3.83 -32.23 -4.12
C SER A 200 2.57 -31.48 -4.55
N LEU A 201 1.42 -32.17 -4.60
CA LEU A 201 0.14 -31.57 -4.93
C LEU A 201 -0.25 -30.47 -3.93
N PHE A 202 -0.09 -30.71 -2.63
CA PHE A 202 -0.36 -29.71 -1.59
C PHE A 202 0.48 -28.45 -1.78
N PHE A 203 1.78 -28.58 -2.03
CA PHE A 203 2.64 -27.42 -2.26
C PHE A 203 2.30 -26.69 -3.57
N ILE A 204 1.95 -27.40 -4.64
CA ILE A 204 1.50 -26.79 -5.89
C ILE A 204 0.24 -25.94 -5.65
N VAL A 205 -0.77 -26.49 -4.96
CA VAL A 205 -2.02 -25.76 -4.64
C VAL A 205 -1.73 -24.54 -3.77
N ARG A 206 -0.87 -24.68 -2.75
CA ARG A 206 -0.47 -23.57 -1.89
C ARG A 206 0.21 -22.44 -2.67
N VAL A 207 1.09 -22.76 -3.60
CA VAL A 207 1.77 -21.76 -4.45
C VAL A 207 0.79 -21.11 -5.42
N ALA A 208 -0.08 -21.88 -6.06
CA ALA A 208 -1.09 -21.37 -6.99
C ALA A 208 -2.08 -20.41 -6.31
N SER A 209 -2.53 -20.75 -5.10
CA SER A 209 -3.36 -19.89 -4.26
C SER A 209 -2.61 -18.61 -3.87
N LYS A 210 -1.38 -18.70 -3.35
CA LYS A 210 -0.59 -17.52 -2.96
C LYS A 210 -0.26 -16.60 -4.14
N ALA A 211 -0.06 -17.15 -5.34
CA ALA A 211 0.17 -16.37 -6.54
C ALA A 211 -1.10 -15.63 -7.02
N GLY A 212 -2.27 -16.01 -6.50
CA GLY A 212 -3.56 -15.48 -6.93
C GLY A 212 -3.86 -15.83 -8.38
N ILE A 213 -3.49 -17.04 -8.83
CA ILE A 213 -3.78 -17.54 -10.19
C ILE A 213 -5.30 -17.58 -10.43
N PHE A 214 -6.08 -17.76 -9.36
CA PHE A 214 -7.54 -17.80 -9.39
C PHE A 214 -8.19 -16.43 -9.11
N ASP A 215 -7.40 -15.44 -8.69
CA ASP A 215 -7.90 -14.10 -8.37
C ASP A 215 -7.85 -13.23 -9.61
N LYS A 216 -9.03 -12.88 -10.14
CA LYS A 216 -9.13 -11.97 -11.28
C LYS A 216 -8.68 -10.56 -10.84
N LYS A 217 -7.42 -10.22 -11.12
CA LYS A 217 -6.87 -8.88 -10.89
C LYS A 217 -7.37 -7.91 -11.95
N ILE A 218 -7.83 -6.74 -11.54
CA ILE A 218 -8.44 -5.73 -12.39
C ILE A 218 -7.75 -4.39 -12.14
N LYS A 219 -7.49 -3.64 -13.21
CA LYS A 219 -7.01 -2.25 -13.09
C LYS A 219 -8.21 -1.34 -12.84
N LEU A 220 -8.08 -0.41 -11.90
CA LEU A 220 -9.15 0.55 -11.58
C LEU A 220 -9.60 1.35 -12.83
N SER A 221 -8.65 1.73 -13.70
CA SER A 221 -8.95 2.38 -14.99
C SER A 221 -9.81 1.53 -15.93
N LYS A 222 -9.74 0.20 -15.84
CA LYS A 222 -10.58 -0.70 -16.63
C LYS A 222 -12.02 -0.74 -16.09
N ILE A 223 -12.20 -0.59 -14.78
CA ILE A 223 -13.53 -0.50 -14.15
C ILE A 223 -14.22 0.78 -14.62
N ALA A 224 -13.53 1.93 -14.59
CA ALA A 224 -14.10 3.17 -15.10
C ALA A 224 -14.39 3.15 -16.60
N PHE A 225 -13.51 2.56 -17.41
CA PHE A 225 -13.79 2.42 -18.84
C PHE A 225 -15.05 1.58 -19.10
N LEU A 226 -15.21 0.46 -18.38
CA LEU A 226 -16.39 -0.40 -18.50
C LEU A 226 -17.67 0.33 -18.06
N GLN A 227 -17.60 1.12 -16.99
CA GLN A 227 -18.73 1.92 -16.54
C GLN A 227 -19.08 3.01 -17.55
N ALA A 228 -18.11 3.80 -18.01
CA ALA A 228 -18.34 4.84 -19.02
C ALA A 228 -18.96 4.26 -20.32
N SER A 229 -18.60 3.03 -20.69
CA SER A 229 -19.23 2.32 -21.81
C SER A 229 -20.63 1.77 -21.51
N ALA A 230 -20.91 1.41 -20.25
CA ALA A 230 -22.21 0.93 -19.80
C ALA A 230 -23.21 2.08 -19.62
N ASP A 231 -22.76 3.26 -19.22
CA ASP A 231 -23.56 4.49 -19.13
C ASP A 231 -24.04 4.98 -20.52
N MET A 232 -23.45 4.47 -21.62
CA MET A 232 -23.97 4.65 -22.98
C MET A 232 -25.18 3.75 -23.28
N SER A 233 -25.48 2.78 -22.42
CA SER A 233 -26.70 1.98 -22.43
C SER A 233 -27.65 2.50 -21.34
N THR A 234 -28.95 2.45 -21.59
CA THR A 234 -30.04 3.14 -20.84
C THR A 234 -30.28 2.68 -19.39
N GLN A 235 -29.28 2.16 -18.68
CA GLN A 235 -29.33 1.81 -17.26
C GLN A 235 -28.75 2.99 -16.45
N GLU A 236 -29.29 3.25 -15.26
CA GLU A 236 -28.78 4.33 -14.41
C GLU A 236 -27.30 4.09 -14.03
N PRO A 237 -26.46 5.14 -14.07
CA PRO A 237 -25.03 5.01 -13.81
C PRO A 237 -24.78 4.64 -12.34
N SER A 238 -24.30 3.43 -12.08
CA SER A 238 -23.84 3.03 -10.76
C SER A 238 -22.55 3.78 -10.40
N SER A 239 -22.49 4.55 -9.30
CA SER A 239 -21.26 5.24 -8.85
C SER A 239 -20.03 4.31 -8.81
N LEU A 240 -18.86 4.81 -9.24
CA LEU A 240 -17.59 4.07 -9.20
C LEU A 240 -17.21 3.72 -7.76
N LEU A 241 -17.51 4.61 -6.81
CA LEU A 241 -17.32 4.38 -5.38
C LEU A 241 -18.14 3.18 -4.91
N ASN A 242 -19.41 3.09 -5.33
CA ASN A 242 -20.27 1.96 -4.99
C ASN A 242 -19.74 0.64 -5.57
N ASN A 243 -19.25 0.67 -6.81
CA ASN A 243 -18.64 -0.50 -7.45
C ASN A 243 -17.34 -0.96 -6.77
N CYS A 244 -16.66 -0.05 -6.07
CA CYS A 244 -15.41 -0.32 -5.34
C CYS A 244 -15.61 -0.37 -3.81
N LEU A 245 -16.84 -0.41 -3.30
CA LEU A 245 -17.12 -0.34 -1.87
C LEU A 245 -16.42 -1.46 -1.10
N ASP A 246 -16.47 -2.69 -1.63
CA ASP A 246 -15.78 -3.84 -1.03
C ASP A 246 -14.25 -3.62 -0.92
N GLU A 247 -13.63 -2.97 -1.91
CA GLU A 247 -12.21 -2.64 -1.89
C GLU A 247 -11.88 -1.53 -0.87
N ILE A 248 -12.77 -0.55 -0.72
CA ILE A 248 -12.64 0.52 0.28
C ILE A 248 -12.75 -0.09 1.69
N VAL A 249 -13.75 -0.93 1.93
CA VAL A 249 -13.93 -1.62 3.22
C VAL A 249 -12.74 -2.53 3.52
N TYR A 250 -12.29 -3.32 2.54
CA TYR A 250 -11.10 -4.14 2.68
C TYR A 250 -9.87 -3.29 3.01
N PHE A 251 -9.66 -2.19 2.28
CA PHE A 251 -8.55 -1.26 2.51
C PHE A 251 -8.53 -0.72 3.95
N PHE A 252 -9.65 -0.23 4.47
CA PHE A 252 -9.72 0.28 5.84
C PHE A 252 -9.66 -0.83 6.90
N SER A 253 -10.12 -2.04 6.58
CA SER A 253 -10.01 -3.19 7.50
C SER A 253 -8.57 -3.69 7.70
N GLN A 254 -7.72 -3.57 6.67
CA GLN A 254 -6.32 -4.04 6.71
C GLN A 254 -5.33 -2.92 7.02
N SER A 255 -5.71 -1.66 6.86
CA SER A 255 -4.85 -0.52 7.14
C SER A 255 -5.01 0.00 8.57
N GLN A 256 -4.09 0.87 8.98
CA GLN A 256 -4.12 1.52 10.29
C GLN A 256 -4.88 2.85 10.27
N TYR A 257 -5.37 3.25 9.11
CA TYR A 257 -5.99 4.54 8.89
C TYR A 257 -7.40 4.58 9.48
N LYS A 258 -7.67 5.59 10.30
CA LYS A 258 -8.97 5.82 10.93
C LYS A 258 -9.61 7.13 10.49
N ILE A 259 -8.82 8.03 9.93
CA ILE A 259 -9.22 9.38 9.57
C ILE A 259 -8.91 9.62 8.10
N VAL A 260 -9.89 10.14 7.38
CA VAL A 260 -9.72 10.60 6.00
C VAL A 260 -9.94 12.10 5.98
N VAL A 261 -8.96 12.84 5.46
CA VAL A 261 -8.98 14.29 5.33
C VAL A 261 -9.20 14.60 3.86
N PHE A 262 -10.34 15.19 3.55
CA PHE A 262 -10.63 15.72 2.22
C PHE A 262 -10.26 17.20 2.17
N GLU A 263 -9.40 17.56 1.23
CA GLU A 263 -8.94 18.94 1.01
C GLU A 263 -9.54 19.52 -0.27
N ASP A 264 -9.78 20.83 -0.26
CA ASP A 264 -10.29 21.61 -1.39
C ASP A 264 -11.68 21.17 -1.92
N LEU A 265 -12.53 20.61 -1.05
CA LEU A 265 -13.93 20.26 -1.36
C LEU A 265 -14.74 21.46 -1.87
N ASP A 266 -14.46 22.65 -1.34
CA ASP A 266 -15.14 23.91 -1.69
C ASP A 266 -14.90 24.34 -3.15
N ARG A 267 -13.87 23.80 -3.83
CA ARG A 267 -13.57 24.12 -5.23
C ARG A 267 -14.42 23.35 -6.24
N LEU A 268 -15.07 22.27 -5.82
CA LEU A 268 -15.84 21.42 -6.73
C LEU A 268 -17.17 22.05 -7.16
N GLY A 269 -17.69 23.02 -6.40
CA GLY A 269 -18.90 23.77 -6.77
C GLY A 269 -20.19 22.95 -6.89
N ASN A 270 -20.14 21.64 -6.63
CA ASN A 270 -21.27 20.71 -6.65
C ASN A 270 -21.73 20.42 -5.22
N THR A 271 -23.01 20.66 -4.94
CA THR A 271 -23.62 20.38 -3.63
C THR A 271 -23.79 18.89 -3.34
N GLU A 272 -23.81 18.04 -4.37
CA GLU A 272 -23.95 16.58 -4.21
C GLU A 272 -22.70 15.91 -3.63
N VAL A 273 -21.59 16.63 -3.55
CA VAL A 273 -20.33 16.16 -2.95
C VAL A 273 -20.30 16.38 -1.42
N PHE A 274 -21.20 17.22 -0.89
CA PHE A 274 -21.31 17.56 0.53
C PHE A 274 -22.33 16.69 1.25
#